data_AF-A0A242BT24-F1
#
_entry.id   AF-A0A242BT24-F1
#
_cell.length_a   1.000
_cell.length_b   1.000
_cell.length_c   1.000
_cell.angle_alpha   90.00
_cell.angle_beta   90.00
_cell.angle_gamma   90.00
#
_symmetry.space_group_name_H-M   'P 1'
#
loop_
_entity.id
_entity.type
_entity.pdbx_description
1 polymer ?
#
loop_
_entity_poly.entity_id
_entity_poly.type
_entity_poly.pdbx_seq_one_letter_code
_entity_poly.pdbx_strand_id
1 'polypeptide(L)'
;MKINDGKKYKFKTSFVFQEEEILQEDIIGINDIELPVAYCDVYREDEYGMKRLRTIEINLARLKQSIDFESEATYYGECEECRYMLNEYPSGAWGVGYVCAPCAKKLRGEYEL
;
A
#
# COMPACT_ATOMS: atom_id res chain seq x y z
N MET A 1 -14.82 -14.09 4.57
CA MET A 1 -14.60 -12.79 3.89
C MET A 1 -13.84 -13.01 2.58
N LYS A 2 -13.99 -12.11 1.61
CA LYS A 2 -13.37 -12.18 0.27
C LYS A 2 -12.35 -11.06 0.14
N ILE A 3 -11.21 -11.34 -0.49
CA ILE A 3 -10.20 -10.34 -0.85
C ILE A 3 -10.62 -9.72 -2.17
N ASN A 4 -10.57 -8.39 -2.27
CA ASN A 4 -10.96 -7.65 -3.47
C ASN A 4 -9.84 -6.71 -3.91
N ASP A 5 -9.83 -6.38 -5.21
CA ASP A 5 -8.93 -5.37 -5.79
C ASP A 5 -9.17 -3.99 -5.17
N GLY A 6 -8.12 -3.17 -5.13
CA GLY A 6 -8.19 -1.81 -4.57
C GLY A 6 -8.41 -1.80 -3.05
N LYS A 7 -8.14 -2.91 -2.36
CA LYS A 7 -8.16 -3.00 -0.90
C LYS A 7 -6.76 -3.18 -0.33
N LYS A 8 -6.57 -2.77 0.91
CA LYS A 8 -5.37 -3.05 1.70
C LYS A 8 -5.73 -3.68 3.04
N TYR A 9 -4.80 -4.47 3.56
CA TYR A 9 -4.93 -5.20 4.81
C TYR A 9 -3.59 -5.21 5.54
N LYS A 10 -3.62 -5.38 6.86
CA LYS A 10 -2.44 -5.68 7.67
C LYS A 10 -2.13 -7.17 7.67
N PHE A 11 -0.87 -7.53 7.79
CA PHE A 11 -0.44 -8.89 8.08
C PHE A 11 -0.60 -9.22 9.56
N LYS A 12 -1.20 -10.37 9.86
CA LYS A 12 -1.42 -10.83 11.24
C LYS A 12 -0.25 -11.64 11.82
N THR A 13 0.66 -12.10 10.96
CA THR A 13 1.85 -12.88 11.32
C THR A 13 3.00 -12.57 10.39
N SER A 14 4.22 -12.54 10.92
CA SER A 14 5.44 -12.44 10.11
C SER A 14 5.73 -13.71 9.33
N PHE A 15 6.32 -13.59 8.13
CA PHE A 15 6.81 -14.69 7.32
C PHE A 15 7.88 -14.24 6.33
N VAL A 16 8.68 -15.18 5.83
CA VAL A 16 9.67 -14.91 4.78
C VAL A 16 9.08 -15.22 3.41
N PHE A 17 9.26 -14.30 2.47
CA PHE A 17 8.88 -14.43 1.07
C PHE A 17 10.05 -14.04 0.17
N GLN A 18 10.58 -15.00 -0.59
CA GLN A 18 11.73 -14.78 -1.50
C GLN A 18 12.87 -14.00 -0.83
N GLU A 19 13.33 -14.50 0.32
CA GLU A 19 14.41 -13.92 1.15
C GLU A 19 14.08 -12.58 1.83
N GLU A 20 12.91 -11.99 1.58
CA GLU A 20 12.43 -10.80 2.27
C GLU A 20 11.57 -11.17 3.48
N GLU A 21 11.82 -10.55 4.62
CA GLU A 21 11.00 -10.72 5.81
C GLU A 21 9.81 -9.76 5.77
N ILE A 22 8.61 -10.31 5.66
CA ILE A 22 7.34 -9.59 5.81
C ILE A 22 6.93 -9.72 7.28
N LEU A 23 6.78 -8.60 7.96
CA LEU A 23 6.51 -8.55 9.39
C LEU A 23 5.01 -8.49 9.67
N GLN A 24 4.63 -8.89 10.87
CA GLN A 24 3.33 -8.53 11.43
C GLN A 24 3.14 -7.01 11.38
N GLU A 25 1.91 -6.55 11.15
CA GLU A 25 1.50 -5.15 10.96
C GLU A 25 1.98 -4.48 9.66
N ASP A 26 2.85 -5.10 8.87
CA ASP A 26 3.10 -4.64 7.50
C ASP A 26 1.77 -4.63 6.71
N ILE A 27 1.67 -3.72 5.75
CA ILE A 27 0.45 -3.54 4.96
C ILE A 27 0.63 -4.16 3.58
N ILE A 28 -0.39 -4.86 3.11
CA ILE A 28 -0.49 -5.37 1.75
C ILE A 28 -1.63 -4.68 1.00
N GLY A 29 -1.31 -3.99 -0.09
CA GLY A 29 -2.27 -3.46 -1.06
C GLY A 29 -2.52 -4.46 -2.18
N ILE A 30 -3.77 -4.72 -2.50
CA ILE A 30 -4.21 -5.62 -3.57
C ILE A 30 -4.40 -4.79 -4.84
N ASN A 31 -3.48 -4.95 -5.80
CA ASN A 31 -3.54 -4.24 -7.07
C ASN A 31 -4.52 -4.92 -8.03
N ASP A 32 -4.37 -6.23 -8.19
CA ASP A 32 -5.15 -7.03 -9.13
C ASP A 32 -5.22 -8.50 -8.69
N ILE A 33 -6.29 -9.19 -9.11
CA ILE A 33 -6.54 -10.59 -8.79
C ILE A 33 -6.76 -11.37 -10.10
N GLU A 34 -5.76 -12.15 -10.48
CA GLU A 34 -5.85 -13.15 -11.54
C GLU A 34 -5.89 -14.55 -10.91
N LEU A 35 -7.08 -15.12 -10.76
CA LEU A 35 -7.27 -16.37 -10.02
C LEU A 35 -6.33 -17.49 -10.50
N PRO A 36 -5.58 -18.16 -9.59
CA PRO A 36 -5.70 -18.13 -8.13
C PRO A 36 -4.71 -17.18 -7.42
N VAL A 37 -4.07 -16.27 -8.13
CA VAL A 37 -3.00 -15.38 -7.68
C VAL A 37 -3.54 -13.97 -7.44
N ALA A 38 -2.92 -13.26 -6.49
CA ALA A 38 -3.10 -11.83 -6.31
C ALA A 38 -1.75 -11.13 -6.51
N TYR A 39 -1.79 -10.01 -7.23
CA TYR A 39 -0.67 -9.10 -7.44
C TYR A 39 -0.78 -7.98 -6.41
N CYS A 40 0.24 -7.86 -5.56
CA CYS A 40 0.15 -7.04 -4.37
C CYS A 40 1.41 -6.22 -4.15
N ASP A 41 1.28 -5.07 -3.52
CA ASP A 41 2.41 -4.30 -3.00
C ASP A 41 2.43 -4.38 -1.47
N VAL A 42 3.60 -4.65 -0.91
CA VAL A 42 3.84 -4.71 0.53
C VAL A 42 4.52 -3.43 0.97
N TYR A 43 4.09 -2.92 2.12
CA TYR A 43 4.54 -1.65 2.69
C TYR A 43 4.88 -1.81 4.16
N ARG A 44 5.89 -1.05 4.58
CA ARG A 44 6.33 -0.97 5.97
C ARG A 44 6.36 0.47 6.42
N GLU A 45 5.97 0.71 7.65
CA GLU A 45 6.10 2.01 8.29
C GLU A 45 7.56 2.27 8.68
N ASP A 46 8.09 3.42 8.27
CA ASP A 46 9.34 4.01 8.76
C ASP A 46 9.07 5.36 9.42
N GLU A 47 10.11 6.06 9.86
CA GLU A 47 10.00 7.36 10.53
C GLU A 47 9.34 8.47 9.67
N TYR A 48 9.23 8.27 8.36
CA TYR A 48 8.62 9.21 7.41
C TYR A 48 7.27 8.71 6.86
N GLY A 49 6.85 7.49 7.19
CA GLY A 49 5.54 6.91 6.86
C GLY A 49 5.59 5.52 6.21
N MET A 50 4.50 5.14 5.53
CA MET A 50 4.37 3.83 4.87
C MET A 50 5.11 3.78 3.52
N LYS A 51 6.27 3.13 3.46
CA LYS A 51 7.09 2.99 2.25
C LYS A 51 6.92 1.62 1.60
N ARG A 52 6.90 1.55 0.26
CA ARG A 52 6.84 0.26 -0.44
C ARG A 52 8.11 -0.54 -0.17
N LEU A 53 7.93 -1.75 0.32
CA LEU A 53 8.96 -2.77 0.48
C LEU A 53 9.18 -3.51 -0.83
N ARG A 54 8.12 -4.09 -1.42
CA ARG A 54 8.20 -4.88 -2.66
C ARG A 54 6.83 -5.15 -3.26
N THR A 55 6.81 -5.51 -4.54
CA THR A 55 5.66 -6.16 -5.20
C THR A 55 5.77 -7.68 -5.07
N ILE A 56 4.69 -8.35 -4.69
CA ILE A 56 4.64 -9.81 -4.55
C ILE A 56 3.47 -10.42 -5.32
N GLU A 57 3.68 -11.65 -5.77
CA GLU A 57 2.64 -12.50 -6.33
C GLU A 57 2.35 -13.62 -5.33
N ILE A 58 1.12 -13.67 -4.83
CA ILE A 58 0.77 -14.61 -3.77
C ILE A 58 -0.54 -15.32 -4.07
N ASN A 59 -0.57 -16.63 -3.81
CA ASN A 59 -1.79 -17.41 -3.90
C ASN A 59 -2.84 -16.88 -2.92
N LEU A 60 -4.07 -16.66 -3.39
CA LEU A 60 -5.16 -16.10 -2.59
C LEU A 60 -5.48 -16.94 -1.34
N ALA A 61 -5.42 -18.26 -1.42
CA ALA A 61 -5.72 -19.12 -0.27
C ALA A 61 -4.68 -18.92 0.85
N ARG A 62 -3.40 -18.76 0.47
CA ARG A 62 -2.33 -18.41 1.41
C ARG A 62 -2.53 -17.01 1.96
N LEU A 63 -2.81 -16.03 1.10
CA LEU A 63 -3.01 -14.64 1.53
C LEU A 63 -4.17 -14.50 2.54
N LYS A 64 -5.30 -15.17 2.29
CA LYS A 64 -6.45 -15.22 3.21
C LYS A 64 -6.08 -15.70 4.62
N GLN A 65 -5.06 -16.56 4.73
CA GLN A 65 -4.59 -17.07 6.01
C GLN A 65 -3.60 -16.12 6.70
N SER A 66 -3.01 -15.15 5.99
CA SER A 66 -1.95 -14.28 6.51
C SER A 66 -2.41 -12.87 6.87
N ILE A 67 -3.55 -12.42 6.36
CA ILE A 67 -4.05 -11.06 6.60
C ILE A 67 -5.06 -10.99 7.74
N ASP A 68 -5.13 -9.82 8.37
CA ASP A 68 -6.22 -9.42 9.24
C ASP A 68 -7.34 -8.77 8.42
N PHE A 69 -8.49 -9.42 8.39
CA PHE A 69 -9.66 -8.93 7.66
C PHE A 69 -10.36 -7.74 8.33
N GLU A 70 -10.17 -7.52 9.63
CA GLU A 70 -10.75 -6.39 10.34
C GLU A 70 -10.05 -5.07 9.97
N SER A 71 -8.80 -5.16 9.51
CA SER A 71 -7.99 -4.02 9.04
C SER A 71 -8.30 -3.55 7.61
N GLU A 72 -9.34 -4.09 6.95
CA GLU A 72 -9.65 -3.75 5.56
C GLU A 72 -9.83 -2.24 5.36
N ALA A 73 -9.06 -1.68 4.43
CA ALA A 73 -9.21 -0.29 4.00
C ALA A 73 -9.08 -0.16 2.49
N THR A 74 -9.48 0.99 1.94
CA THR A 74 -9.23 1.30 0.53
C THR A 74 -7.73 1.50 0.29
N TYR A 75 -7.25 0.93 -0.81
CA TYR A 75 -5.88 1.13 -1.29
C TYR A 75 -5.89 2.17 -2.41
N TYR A 76 -5.21 3.29 -2.18
CA TYR A 76 -5.17 4.42 -3.09
C TYR A 76 -3.88 4.48 -3.95
N GLY A 77 -2.98 3.51 -3.80
CA GLY A 77 -1.68 3.49 -4.47
C GLY A 77 -0.60 4.26 -3.73
N GLU A 78 0.38 4.75 -4.48
CA GLU A 78 1.54 5.50 -3.99
C GLU A 78 1.46 6.97 -4.45
N CYS A 79 2.02 7.85 -3.63
CA CYS A 79 2.31 9.21 -4.05
C CYS A 79 3.37 9.19 -5.16
N GLU A 80 3.08 9.78 -6.32
CA GLU A 80 4.01 9.83 -7.44
C GLU A 80 5.30 10.61 -7.14
N GLU A 81 5.25 11.56 -6.19
CA GLU A 81 6.39 12.39 -5.79
C GLU A 81 7.28 11.69 -4.75
N CYS A 82 6.72 11.26 -3.62
CA CYS A 82 7.50 10.73 -2.50
C CYS A 82 7.53 9.20 -2.41
N ARG A 83 6.73 8.49 -3.23
CA ARG A 83 6.60 7.02 -3.23
C ARG A 83 6.06 6.38 -1.95
N TYR A 84 5.52 7.19 -1.03
CA TYR A 84 4.81 6.70 0.15
C TYR A 84 3.38 6.30 -0.19
N MET A 85 2.83 5.29 0.51
CA MET A 85 1.46 4.84 0.35
C MET A 85 0.48 5.99 0.64
N LEU A 86 -0.54 6.11 -0.20
CA LEU A 86 -1.66 7.01 0.01
C LEU A 86 -2.69 6.38 0.98
N ASN A 87 -2.96 7.10 2.07
CA ASN A 87 -3.97 6.71 3.06
C ASN A 87 -5.35 7.29 2.79
N GLU A 88 -5.44 8.24 1.88
CA GLU A 88 -6.64 8.96 1.47
C GLU A 88 -6.65 9.19 -0.03
N TYR A 89 -7.75 9.73 -0.56
CA TYR A 89 -7.84 10.08 -1.96
C TYR A 89 -6.68 11.02 -2.35
N PRO A 90 -5.93 10.70 -3.42
CA PRO A 90 -4.82 11.53 -3.85
C PRO A 90 -5.26 12.94 -4.22
N SER A 91 -4.38 13.89 -3.93
CA SER A 91 -4.50 15.28 -4.35
C SER A 91 -3.81 15.47 -5.70
N GLY A 92 -4.41 16.25 -6.61
CA GLY A 92 -3.74 16.64 -7.85
C GLY A 92 -2.75 17.79 -7.65
N ALA A 93 -1.63 17.79 -8.37
CA ALA A 93 -0.69 18.90 -8.41
C ALA A 93 -0.45 19.36 -9.87
N TRP A 94 0.09 20.56 -10.08
CA TRP A 94 0.36 21.05 -11.44
C TRP A 94 1.40 20.17 -12.15
N GLY A 95 0.98 19.46 -13.19
CA GLY A 95 1.89 18.66 -14.02
C GLY A 95 2.42 17.36 -13.38
N VAL A 96 1.90 16.97 -12.22
CA VAL A 96 2.22 15.72 -11.52
C VAL A 96 0.91 15.01 -11.21
N GLY A 97 0.85 13.68 -11.35
CA GLY A 97 -0.38 12.90 -11.21
C GLY A 97 -0.87 12.80 -9.76
N TYR A 98 -1.07 11.59 -9.26
CA TYR A 98 -1.67 11.36 -7.95
C TYR A 98 -0.63 11.50 -6.83
N VAL A 99 -0.72 12.55 -6.01
CA VAL A 99 0.23 12.82 -4.92
C VAL A 99 -0.47 12.95 -3.55
N CYS A 100 0.30 12.77 -2.47
CA CYS A 100 -0.20 13.02 -1.11
C CYS A 100 -0.40 14.52 -0.85
N ALA A 101 -1.27 14.88 0.09
CA ALA A 101 -1.59 16.28 0.38
C ALA A 101 -0.34 17.15 0.70
N PRO A 102 0.67 16.68 1.49
CA PRO A 102 1.90 17.45 1.69
C PRO A 102 2.69 17.71 0.41
N CYS A 103 2.83 16.71 -0.47
CA CYS A 103 3.51 16.88 -1.75
C CYS A 103 2.73 17.82 -2.67
N ALA A 104 1.40 17.72 -2.69
CA ALA A 104 0.55 18.62 -3.49
C ALA A 104 0.75 20.10 -3.09
N LYS A 105 0.72 20.41 -1.79
CA LYS A 105 0.96 21.77 -1.28
C LYS A 105 2.33 22.30 -1.72
N LYS A 106 3.38 21.52 -1.50
CA LYS A 106 4.75 21.88 -1.87
C LYS A 106 4.89 22.15 -3.37
N LEU A 107 4.34 21.28 -4.21
CA LEU A 107 4.40 21.40 -5.67
C LEU A 107 3.60 22.61 -6.20
N ARG A 108 2.54 23.02 -5.50
CA ARG A 108 1.77 24.23 -5.83
C ARG A 108 2.41 25.52 -5.29
N GLY A 109 3.52 25.43 -4.56
CA GLY A 109 4.15 26.58 -3.92
C GLY A 109 3.39 27.12 -2.71
N GLU A 110 2.51 26.31 -2.11
CA GLU A 110 1.80 26.62 -0.87
C GLU A 110 2.75 26.35 0.32
N TYR A 111 3.70 27.27 0.56
CA TYR A 111 4.55 27.23 1.76
C TYR A 111 3.80 27.83 2.96
N GLU A 112 3.95 27.23 4.15
CA GLU A 112 3.41 27.83 5.38
C GLU A 112 3.99 29.24 5.59
N LEU A 113 3.10 30.22 5.84
CA LEU A 113 3.44 31.61 6.16
C LEU A 113 3.93 31.74 7.61
#